data_AF-A0A1J4YZJ8-F1
#
_entry.id   AF-A0A1J4YZJ8-F1
#
_cell.length_a   1.000
_cell.length_b   1.000
_cell.length_c   1.000
_cell.angle_alpha   90.00
_cell.angle_beta   90.00
_cell.angle_gamma   90.00
#
_symmetry.space_group_name_H-M   'P 1'
#
loop_
_entity.id
_entity.type
_entity.pdbx_description
1 polymer ?
#
loop_
_entity_poly.entity_id
_entity_poly.type
_entity_poly.pdbx_seq_one_letter_code
_entity_poly.pdbx_strand_id
1 'polypeptide(L)'
;MRRVKLTRQEKAIEDALLNKEYIEVSAAEFDSIAKSIAARKKDAVLNVRVNSGDLLSIKKKAERFGIKYQAFISELIHRIAHA
;
A
#
# COMPACT_ATOMS: atom_id res chain seq x y z
N MET A 1 -44.60 -7.08 0.26
CA MET A 1 -43.17 -6.71 0.38
C MET A 1 -42.87 -5.63 -0.66
N ARG A 2 -42.44 -4.44 -0.24
CA ARG A 2 -42.04 -3.37 -1.19
C ARG A 2 -40.80 -3.84 -1.94
N ARG A 3 -40.84 -3.84 -3.28
CA ARG A 3 -39.64 -4.07 -4.11
C ARG A 3 -38.74 -2.84 -3.97
N VAL A 4 -37.76 -2.92 -3.09
CA VAL A 4 -36.72 -1.90 -2.98
C VAL A 4 -35.89 -1.98 -4.26
N LYS A 5 -35.89 -0.92 -5.07
CA LYS A 5 -34.97 -0.82 -6.21
C LYS A 5 -33.61 -0.44 -5.64
N LEU A 6 -32.70 -1.40 -5.60
CA LEU A 6 -31.30 -1.16 -5.27
C LEU A 6 -30.69 -0.21 -6.30
N THR A 7 -29.93 0.76 -5.82
CA THR A 7 -29.08 1.60 -6.65
C THR A 7 -27.94 0.76 -7.25
N ARG A 8 -27.27 1.30 -8.27
CA ARG A 8 -26.13 0.62 -8.92
C ARG A 8 -25.01 0.26 -7.94
N GLN A 9 -24.81 1.08 -6.90
CA GLN A 9 -23.81 0.86 -5.87
C GLN A 9 -24.22 -0.28 -4.93
N GLU A 10 -25.47 -0.27 -4.46
CA GLU A 10 -25.99 -1.32 -3.58
C GLU A 10 -26.02 -2.68 -4.26
N LYS A 11 -26.36 -2.72 -5.56
CA LYS A 11 -26.32 -3.96 -6.35
C LYS A 11 -24.90 -4.50 -6.50
N ALA A 12 -23.90 -3.62 -6.68
CA ALA A 12 -22.50 -4.05 -6.75
C ALA A 12 -22.01 -4.64 -5.42
N ILE A 13 -22.45 -4.10 -4.29
CA ILE A 13 -22.13 -4.65 -2.95
C ILE A 13 -22.81 -6.01 -2.77
N GLU A 14 -24.07 -6.14 -3.19
CA GLU A 14 -24.82 -7.40 -3.15
C GLU A 14 -24.16 -8.49 -4.02
N ASP A 15 -23.79 -8.15 -5.26
CA ASP A 15 -23.10 -9.07 -6.18
C ASP A 15 -21.73 -9.50 -5.60
N ALA A 16 -20.95 -8.58 -5.03
CA ALA A 16 -19.66 -8.90 -4.40
C ALA A 16 -19.80 -9.75 -3.12
N LEU A 17 -20.87 -9.54 -2.35
CA LEU A 17 -21.21 -10.39 -1.20
C LEU A 17 -21.58 -11.81 -1.65
N LEU A 18 -22.42 -11.93 -2.68
CA LEU A 18 -22.83 -13.23 -3.26
C LEU A 18 -21.63 -13.98 -3.87
N ASN A 19 -20.70 -13.26 -4.49
CA ASN A 19 -19.46 -13.79 -5.05
C ASN A 19 -18.41 -14.18 -3.98
N LYS A 20 -18.71 -14.00 -2.68
CA LYS A 20 -17.81 -14.24 -1.55
C LYS A 20 -16.49 -13.45 -1.63
N GLU A 21 -16.52 -12.27 -2.22
CA GLU A 21 -15.34 -11.38 -2.29
C GLU A 21 -15.06 -10.71 -0.94
N TYR A 22 -16.08 -10.58 -0.09
CA TYR A 22 -15.95 -10.10 1.27
C TYR A 22 -15.78 -11.25 2.25
N ILE A 23 -14.71 -11.18 3.04
CA ILE A 23 -14.43 -12.12 4.13
C ILE A 23 -14.85 -11.43 5.43
N GLU A 24 -15.71 -12.07 6.21
CA GLU A 24 -16.04 -11.60 7.56
C GLU A 24 -14.82 -11.80 8.45
N VAL A 25 -14.28 -10.71 8.97
CA VAL A 25 -13.19 -10.68 9.95
C VAL A 25 -13.69 -10.07 11.25
N SER A 26 -13.08 -10.43 12.38
CA SER A 26 -13.42 -9.78 13.65
C SER A 26 -13.09 -8.28 13.61
N ALA A 27 -13.78 -7.47 14.42
CA ALA A 27 -13.51 -6.02 14.48
C ALA A 27 -12.05 -5.70 14.83
N ALA A 28 -11.41 -6.53 15.65
CA ALA A 28 -10.00 -6.39 16.02
C ALA A 28 -9.05 -6.72 14.85
N GLU A 29 -9.34 -7.76 14.08
CA GLU A 29 -8.58 -8.11 12.89
C GLU A 29 -8.75 -7.05 11.79
N PHE A 30 -9.97 -6.55 11.59
CA PHE A 30 -10.23 -5.45 10.67
C PHE A 30 -9.41 -4.21 11.01
N ASP A 31 -9.41 -3.80 12.28
CA ASP A 31 -8.67 -2.62 12.73
C ASP A 31 -7.15 -2.81 12.59
N SER A 32 -6.64 -4.02 12.87
CA SER A 32 -5.23 -4.36 12.65
C SER A 32 -4.84 -4.29 11.16
N ILE A 33 -5.67 -4.85 10.28
CA ILE A 33 -5.46 -4.80 8.82
C ILE A 33 -5.54 -3.35 8.33
N ALA A 34 -6.55 -2.60 8.76
CA ALA A 34 -6.73 -1.20 8.39
C ALA A 34 -5.54 -0.33 8.84
N LYS A 35 -5.06 -0.52 10.08
CA LYS A 35 -3.86 0.15 10.60
C LYS A 35 -2.60 -0.22 9.82
N SER A 36 -2.44 -1.50 9.47
CA SER A 36 -1.29 -1.97 8.69
C SER A 36 -1.28 -1.38 7.27
N ILE A 37 -2.45 -1.28 6.63
CA ILE A 37 -2.61 -0.65 5.32
C ILE A 37 -2.35 0.86 5.42
N ALA A 38 -2.91 1.53 6.43
CA ALA A 38 -2.71 2.96 6.67
C ALA A 38 -1.25 3.30 6.97
N ALA A 39 -0.57 2.50 7.79
CA ALA A 39 0.85 2.69 8.11
C ALA A 39 1.76 2.52 6.88
N ARG A 40 1.34 1.72 5.89
CA ARG A 40 2.08 1.50 4.64
C ARG A 40 1.75 2.55 3.56
N LYS A 41 0.76 3.40 3.81
CA LYS A 41 0.36 4.44 2.86
C LYS A 41 1.45 5.51 2.80
N LYS A 42 1.92 5.79 1.59
CA LYS A 42 2.97 6.79 1.33
C LYS A 42 2.36 8.19 1.40
N ASP A 43 2.12 8.68 2.60
CA ASP A 43 1.43 9.95 2.84
C ASP A 43 2.37 11.17 2.92
N ALA A 44 3.68 10.96 2.93
CA ALA A 44 4.68 12.02 3.04
C ALA A 44 5.71 11.98 1.89
N VAL A 45 6.05 13.16 1.37
CA VAL A 45 7.09 13.34 0.35
C VAL A 45 8.36 13.87 0.99
N LEU A 46 9.48 13.17 0.78
CA LEU A 46 10.80 13.58 1.23
C LEU A 46 11.64 14.08 0.04
N ASN A 47 12.01 15.35 0.04
CA ASN A 47 12.91 15.94 -0.95
C ASN A 47 14.34 16.00 -0.39
N VAL A 48 15.27 15.26 -0.98
CA VAL A 48 16.68 15.20 -0.55
C VAL A 48 17.59 15.63 -1.70
N ARG A 49 18.54 16.52 -1.42
CA ARG A 49 19.64 16.82 -2.34
C ARG A 49 20.76 15.82 -2.13
N VAL A 50 21.25 15.25 -3.23
CA VAL A 50 22.36 14.29 -3.22
C VAL A 50 23.36 14.66 -4.32
N ASN A 51 24.62 14.28 -4.13
CA ASN A 51 25.63 14.46 -5.15
C ASN A 51 25.39 13.50 -6.34
N SER A 52 25.80 13.88 -7.54
CA SER A 52 25.66 13.07 -8.75
C SER A 52 26.42 11.75 -8.68
N GLY A 53 27.61 11.76 -8.04
CA GLY A 53 28.42 10.55 -7.82
C GLY A 53 27.72 9.54 -6.90
N ASP A 54 27.08 10.02 -5.85
CA ASP A 54 26.31 9.17 -4.92
C ASP A 54 25.08 8.60 -5.60
N LEU A 55 24.36 9.44 -6.36
CA LEU A 55 23.19 8.99 -7.13
C LEU A 55 23.57 7.88 -8.13
N LEU A 56 24.71 8.00 -8.80
CA LEU A 56 25.21 6.96 -9.72
C LEU A 56 25.51 5.66 -8.98
N SER A 57 26.16 5.75 -7.82
CA SER A 57 26.52 4.60 -7.00
C SER A 57 25.29 3.87 -6.46
N ILE A 58 24.27 4.63 -6.04
CA ILE A 58 22.98 4.08 -5.58
C ILE A 58 22.27 3.36 -6.74
N LYS A 59 22.24 3.96 -7.94
CA LYS A 59 21.65 3.33 -9.13
C LYS A 59 22.31 1.99 -9.46
N LYS A 60 23.65 1.96 -9.53
CA LYS A 60 24.41 0.72 -9.76
C LYS A 60 24.12 -0.34 -8.70
N LYS A 61 23.96 0.06 -7.44
CA LYS A 61 23.64 -0.87 -6.34
C LYS A 61 22.22 -1.43 -6.49
N ALA A 62 21.25 -0.58 -6.83
CA ALA A 62 19.87 -1.00 -7.06
C ALA A 62 19.72 -1.93 -8.28
N GLU A 63 20.47 -1.68 -9.36
CA GLU A 63 20.52 -2.54 -10.55
C GLU A 63 21.00 -3.96 -10.22
N ARG A 64 22.00 -4.11 -9.34
CA ARG A 64 22.45 -5.43 -8.86
C ARG A 64 21.35 -6.22 -8.15
N PHE A 65 20.42 -5.53 -7.51
CA PHE A 65 19.25 -6.14 -6.86
C PHE A 65 18.04 -6.26 -7.80
N GLY A 66 18.14 -5.81 -9.06
CA GLY A 66 17.04 -5.86 -10.03
C GLY A 66 15.87 -4.92 -9.70
N ILE A 67 16.09 -3.90 -8.88
CA ILE A 67 15.03 -2.97 -8.44
C ILE A 67 15.34 -1.52 -8.83
N LYS A 68 14.29 -0.70 -8.90
CA LYS A 68 14.45 0.74 -9.14
C LYS A 68 15.17 1.40 -7.96
N TYR A 69 16.06 2.36 -8.24
CA TYR A 69 16.83 3.06 -7.21
C TYR A 69 15.94 3.78 -6.19
N GLN A 70 14.76 4.28 -6.58
CA GLN A 70 13.80 4.87 -5.65
C GLN A 70 13.21 3.84 -4.67
N ALA A 71 12.96 2.62 -5.12
CA ALA A 71 12.47 1.53 -4.27
C ALA A 71 13.58 1.09 -3.30
N PHE A 72 14.82 0.98 -3.79
CA PHE A 72 15.97 0.69 -2.95
C PHE A 72 16.17 1.74 -1.84
N ILE A 73 16.07 3.03 -2.16
CA ILE A 73 16.14 4.11 -1.17
C ILE A 73 14.98 4.02 -0.18
N SER A 74 13.76 3.78 -0.67
CA SER A 74 12.57 3.66 0.18
C SER A 74 12.70 2.52 1.20
N GLU A 75 13.19 1.36 0.77
CA GLU A 75 13.45 0.21 1.64
C GLU A 75 14.55 0.50 2.67
N LEU A 76 15.60 1.21 2.29
CA LEU A 76 16.66 1.58 3.22
C LEU A 76 16.14 2.53 4.32
N ILE A 77 15.35 3.53 3.94
CA ILE A 77 14.70 4.45 4.90
C ILE A 77 13.75 3.68 5.81
N HIS A 78 12.93 2.79 5.25
CA HIS A 78 12.01 1.96 6.03
C HIS A 78 12.76 1.09 7.05
N ARG A 79 13.85 0.43 6.62
CA ARG A 79 14.68 -0.37 7.52
C ARG A 79 15.29 0.46 8.65
N ILE A 80 15.71 1.69 8.38
CA ILE A 80 16.27 2.59 9.41
C ILE A 80 15.19 3.06 10.38
N ALA A 81 13.96 3.31 9.91
CA ALA A 81 12.87 3.79 10.76
C ALA A 81 12.31 2.73 11.72
N HIS A 82 12.48 1.44 11.39
CA HIS A 82 11.97 0.31 12.18
C HIS A 82 13.08 -0.58 12.78
N ALA A 83 14.34 -0.17 12.67
CA ALA A 83 15.48 -0.78 13.37
C ALA A 83 15.73 -0.06 14.69
#